data_AF-A0A2S2NYH7-F1
#
_entry.id   AF-A0A2S2NYH7-F1
#
_cell.length_a   1.000
_cell.length_b   1.000
_cell.length_c   1.000
_cell.angle_alpha   90.00
_cell.angle_beta   90.00
_cell.angle_gamma   90.00
#
_symmetry.space_group_name_H-M   'P 1'
#
loop_
_entity.id
_entity.type
_entity.pdbx_description
1 polymer ?
#
loop_
_entity_poly.entity_id
_entity_poly.type
_entity_poly.pdbx_seq_one_letter_code
_entity_poly.pdbx_strand_id
1 'polypeptide(L)'
;NTQWGCRTNNPRGNIINALAQSRNYKIHAPPSPTYWPASPRKKPDILDISFTKIPNNLHSIVTNLDDLCSDHSSVLLTIDTMPPNKPHKPTLTQGTMDGITFRSS
;
A
#
# COMPACT_ATOMS: atom_id res chain seq x y z
N ASN A 1 -4.39 13.47 10.15
CA ASN A 1 -2.99 13.87 10.35
C ASN A 1 -2.32 13.91 8.98
N THR A 2 -1.58 14.97 8.67
CA THR A 2 -0.90 15.14 7.38
C THR A 2 0.15 14.06 7.13
N GLN A 3 0.63 13.38 8.18
CA GLN A 3 1.55 12.23 8.08
C GLN A 3 0.99 11.07 7.24
N TRP A 4 -0.33 10.94 7.13
CA TRP A 4 -0.99 9.90 6.33
C TRP A 4 -1.95 10.48 5.29
N GLY A 5 -1.67 11.69 4.83
CA GLY A 5 -2.39 12.32 3.72
C GLY A 5 -3.71 12.98 4.09
N CYS A 6 -4.07 13.11 5.37
CA CYS A 6 -5.21 13.98 5.71
C CYS A 6 -4.92 15.42 5.29
N ARG A 7 -5.98 16.15 4.90
CA ARG A 7 -5.89 17.58 4.55
C ARG A 7 -5.45 18.46 5.71
N THR A 8 -5.80 18.08 6.94
CA THR A 8 -5.46 18.85 8.14
C THR A 8 -4.99 17.96 9.28
N ASN A 9 -4.19 18.57 10.16
CA ASN A 9 -3.88 17.99 11.46
C ASN A 9 -4.99 18.31 12.46
N ASN A 10 -5.27 17.35 13.33
CA ASN A 10 -6.17 17.54 14.45
C ASN A 10 -5.58 16.83 15.69
N PRO A 11 -5.99 17.21 16.92
CA PRO A 11 -5.42 16.66 18.14
C PRO A 11 -5.51 15.13 18.22
N ARG A 12 -6.62 14.53 17.77
CA ARG A 12 -6.80 13.07 17.76
C ARG A 12 -5.80 12.39 16.84
N GLY A 13 -5.58 12.95 15.65
CA GLY A 13 -4.58 12.48 14.70
C GLY A 13 -3.15 12.61 15.23
N ASN A 14 -2.84 13.61 16.05
CA ASN A 14 -1.54 13.73 16.68
C ASN A 14 -1.34 12.66 17.77
N ILE A 15 -2.36 12.40 18.58
CA ILE A 15 -2.35 11.33 19.59
C ILE A 15 -2.14 9.96 18.94
N ILE A 16 -2.89 9.67 17.88
CA ILE A 16 -2.76 8.43 17.11
C ILE A 16 -1.35 8.28 16.53
N ASN A 17 -0.78 9.35 15.95
CA ASN A 17 0.57 9.33 15.41
C ASN A 17 1.62 9.07 16.50
N ALA A 18 1.50 9.75 17.65
CA ALA A 18 2.40 9.55 18.78
C ALA A 18 2.30 8.11 19.35
N LEU A 19 1.09 7.56 19.44
CA LEU A 19 0.88 6.17 19.85
C LEU A 19 1.53 5.20 18.87
N ALA A 20 1.33 5.40 17.56
CA ALA A 20 1.93 4.55 16.54
C ALA A 20 3.46 4.56 16.63
N GLN A 21 4.08 5.74 16.78
CA GLN A 21 5.52 5.87 16.96
C GLN A 21 6.01 5.20 18.25
N SER A 22 5.38 5.46 19.39
CA SER A 22 5.79 4.92 20.69
C SER A 22 5.68 3.40 20.79
N ARG A 23 4.75 2.78 20.04
CA ARG A 23 4.53 1.33 20.04
C ARG A 23 5.09 0.63 18.80
N ASN A 24 5.73 1.38 17.91
CA ASN A 24 6.29 0.92 16.65
C ASN A 24 5.25 0.22 15.75
N TYR A 25 4.09 0.85 15.58
CA TYR A 25 3.09 0.46 14.58
C TYR A 25 3.39 1.15 13.25
N LYS A 26 3.24 0.42 12.16
CA LYS A 26 3.21 0.98 10.81
C LYS A 26 1.79 1.46 10.52
N ILE A 27 1.67 2.71 10.10
CA ILE A 27 0.42 3.30 9.63
C ILE A 27 0.36 3.09 8.12
N HIS A 28 -0.75 2.55 7.63
CA HIS A 28 -1.01 2.46 6.20
C HIS A 28 -2.23 3.29 5.85
N ALA A 29 -2.00 4.31 5.03
CA ALA A 29 -3.05 5.12 4.45
C ALA A 29 -3.27 4.73 2.98
N PRO A 30 -4.52 4.79 2.51
CA PRO A 30 -4.82 4.70 1.10
C PRO A 30 -4.19 5.84 0.29
N PRO A 31 -3.93 5.62 -1.01
CA PRO A 31 -3.40 6.67 -1.89
C PRO A 31 -4.42 7.78 -2.23
N SER A 32 -5.73 7.54 -2.09
CA SER A 32 -6.78 8.51 -2.38
C SER A 32 -7.74 8.70 -1.19
N PRO A 33 -8.54 9.79 -1.18
CA PRO A 33 -9.52 10.05 -0.13
C PRO A 33 -10.47 8.88 0.13
N THR A 34 -10.82 8.69 1.40
CA THR A 34 -11.78 7.66 1.82
C THR A 34 -13.12 8.24 2.22
N TYR A 35 -13.19 9.55 2.44
CA TYR A 35 -14.44 10.27 2.70
C TYR A 35 -14.77 11.19 1.53
N TRP A 36 -16.00 11.10 1.01
CA TRP A 36 -16.54 11.83 -0.13
C TRP A 36 -17.81 12.59 0.27
N PRO A 37 -17.70 13.78 0.83
CA PRO A 37 -18.85 14.51 1.33
C PRO A 37 -19.76 15.02 0.20
N ALA A 38 -21.08 14.86 0.35
CA ALA A 38 -22.05 15.48 -0.54
C ALA A 38 -22.12 17.02 -0.41
N SER A 39 -21.74 17.56 0.75
CA SER A 39 -21.79 19.01 0.99
C SER A 39 -20.63 19.73 0.30
N PRO A 40 -20.88 20.79 -0.51
CA PRO A 40 -19.83 21.59 -1.14
C PRO A 40 -18.89 22.31 -0.17
N ARG A 41 -19.30 22.46 1.10
CA ARG A 41 -18.48 23.11 2.14
C ARG A 41 -17.41 22.19 2.71
N LYS A 42 -17.57 20.87 2.52
CA LYS A 42 -16.59 19.86 2.93
C LYS A 42 -15.79 19.46 1.69
N LYS A 43 -14.56 19.00 1.89
CA LYS A 43 -13.75 18.42 0.80
C LYS A 43 -13.40 16.99 1.13
N PRO A 44 -13.16 16.14 0.12
CA PRO A 44 -12.70 14.78 0.33
C PRO A 44 -11.44 14.72 1.21
N ASP A 45 -11.35 13.71 2.06
CA ASP A 45 -10.22 13.53 2.98
C ASP A 45 -9.95 12.04 3.24
N ILE A 46 -8.76 11.72 3.73
CA ILE A 46 -8.41 10.36 4.20
C ILE A 46 -8.76 10.26 5.68
N LEU A 47 -9.82 9.54 6.03
CA LEU A 47 -10.23 9.34 7.42
C LEU A 47 -10.02 7.90 7.89
N ASP A 48 -10.17 6.96 6.97
CA ASP A 48 -9.97 5.53 7.21
C ASP A 48 -8.52 5.13 6.93
N ILE A 49 -7.84 4.63 7.97
CA ILE A 49 -6.45 4.19 7.97
C ILE A 49 -6.30 2.88 8.76
N SER A 50 -5.26 2.12 8.47
CA SER A 50 -4.97 0.86 9.18
C SER A 50 -3.63 0.90 9.89
N PHE A 51 -3.51 0.10 10.96
CA PHE A 51 -2.30 -0.01 11.77
C PHE A 51 -1.87 -1.46 11.83
N THR A 52 -0.57 -1.71 11.62
CA THR A 52 -0.03 -3.06 11.75
C THR A 52 1.25 -3.07 12.59
N LYS A 53 1.49 -4.21 13.24
CA LYS A 53 2.75 -4.53 13.90
C LYS A 53 3.29 -5.81 13.29
N ILE A 54 3.77 -5.68 12.06
CA ILE A 54 4.33 -6.78 11.29
C ILE A 54 5.81 -6.50 10.98
N PRO A 55 6.62 -7.54 10.72
CA PRO A 55 8.00 -7.36 10.28
C PRO A 55 8.10 -6.51 9.00
N ASN A 56 9.11 -5.63 8.94
CA ASN A 56 9.31 -4.69 7.83
C ASN A 56 9.65 -5.36 6.48
N ASN A 57 10.05 -6.63 6.50
CA ASN A 57 10.37 -7.40 5.30
C ASN A 57 9.12 -7.99 4.60
N LEU A 58 7.93 -7.86 5.20
CA LEU A 58 6.69 -8.24 4.53
C LEU A 58 6.23 -7.11 3.62
N HIS A 59 5.93 -7.44 2.36
CA HIS A 59 5.31 -6.51 1.45
C HIS A 59 3.87 -6.26 1.89
N SER A 60 3.45 -5.01 1.84
CA SER A 60 2.10 -4.60 2.19
C SER A 60 1.66 -3.48 1.26
N ILE A 61 0.45 -3.59 0.72
CA ILE A 61 -0.14 -2.56 -0.14
C ILE A 61 -1.52 -2.19 0.40
N VAL A 62 -1.86 -0.90 0.30
CA VAL A 62 -3.19 -0.40 0.60
C VAL A 62 -3.78 0.22 -0.64
N THR A 63 -5.01 -0.17 -0.96
CA THR A 63 -5.77 0.36 -2.09
C THR A 63 -7.15 0.81 -1.65
N ASN A 64 -7.64 1.87 -2.26
CA ASN A 64 -9.05 2.25 -2.19
C ASN A 64 -9.87 1.30 -3.04
N LEU A 65 -11.07 0.98 -2.59
CA LEU A 65 -12.11 0.33 -3.36
C LEU A 65 -13.23 1.35 -3.56
N ASP A 66 -13.50 1.66 -4.82
CA ASP A 66 -14.54 2.62 -5.18
C ASP A 66 -15.91 1.99 -4.88
N ASP A 67 -16.60 2.52 -3.88
CA ASP A 67 -17.98 2.20 -3.56
C ASP A 67 -18.87 3.37 -3.98
N LEU A 68 -19.76 3.14 -4.95
CA LEU A 68 -20.61 4.17 -5.53
C LEU A 68 -21.82 4.53 -4.65
N CYS A 69 -22.10 3.74 -3.61
CA CYS A 69 -23.35 3.86 -2.84
C CYS A 69 -23.16 4.50 -1.46
N SER A 70 -21.92 4.82 -1.05
CA SER A 70 -21.58 5.36 0.26
C SER A 70 -20.83 6.69 0.13
N ASP A 71 -20.89 7.54 1.16
CA ASP A 71 -20.01 8.70 1.28
C ASP A 71 -18.60 8.32 1.78
N HIS A 72 -18.34 7.02 1.92
CA HIS A 72 -17.02 6.46 2.18
C HIS A 72 -16.60 5.41 1.14
N SER A 73 -15.33 5.45 0.72
CA SER A 73 -14.69 4.38 -0.06
C SER A 73 -14.10 3.35 0.89
N SER A 74 -14.33 2.07 0.60
CA SER A 74 -13.70 0.98 1.34
C SER A 74 -12.18 0.96 1.11
N VAL A 75 -11.44 0.42 2.07
CA VAL A 75 -9.97 0.31 2.01
C VAL A 75 -9.56 -1.14 2.15
N LEU A 76 -8.73 -1.63 1.22
CA LEU A 76 -8.16 -2.96 1.27
C LEU A 76 -6.67 -2.88 1.63
N LEU A 77 -6.30 -3.51 2.74
CA LEU A 77 -4.90 -3.77 3.10
C LEU A 77 -4.55 -5.22 2.76
N THR A 78 -3.62 -5.39 1.83
CA THR A 78 -3.05 -6.70 1.51
C THR A 78 -1.67 -6.81 2.15
N ILE A 79 -1.43 -7.93 2.84
CA ILE A 79 -0.14 -8.27 3.44
C ILE A 79 0.33 -9.57 2.80
N ASP A 80 1.44 -9.52 2.10
CA ASP A 80 2.01 -10.70 1.47
C ASP A 80 2.74 -11.52 2.53
N THR A 81 2.41 -12.82 2.60
CA THR A 81 3.09 -13.79 3.45
C THR A 81 4.25 -14.48 2.73
N MET A 82 4.39 -14.26 1.42
CA MET A 82 5.43 -14.79 0.56
C MET A 82 6.04 -13.67 -0.28
N PRO A 83 7.33 -13.75 -0.65
CA PRO A 83 7.93 -12.75 -1.52
C PRO A 83 7.21 -12.71 -2.88
N PRO A 84 7.03 -11.52 -3.49
CA PRO A 84 6.41 -11.41 -4.80
C PRO A 84 7.17 -12.26 -5.82
N ASN A 85 6.43 -12.99 -6.66
CA ASN A 85 7.01 -13.78 -7.73
C ASN A 85 7.90 -12.88 -8.58
N LYS A 86 9.21 -13.16 -8.60
CA LYS A 86 10.13 -12.40 -9.44
C LYS A 86 9.71 -12.63 -10.89
N PRO A 87 9.46 -11.58 -11.68
CA PRO A 87 9.27 -11.77 -13.11
C PRO A 87 10.52 -12.48 -13.64
N HIS A 88 10.31 -13.45 -14.54
CA HIS A 88 11.41 -14.14 -15.19
C HIS A 88 12.32 -13.08 -15.80
N LYS A 89 13.62 -13.11 -15.44
CA LYS A 89 14.58 -12.17 -16.03
C LYS A 89 14.47 -12.32 -17.54
N PRO A 90 14.31 -11.22 -18.31
CA PRO A 90 14.38 -11.33 -19.76
C PRO A 90 15.77 -11.86 -20.10
N THR A 91 15.85 -13.09 -20.58
CA THR A 91 17.10 -13.70 -21.02
C THR A 91 17.24 -13.42 -22.51
N LEU A 92 18.40 -12.92 -22.93
CA LEU A 92 18.68 -12.67 -24.35
C LEU A 92 18.75 -13.97 -25.18
N THR A 93 18.89 -15.12 -24.51
CA THR A 93 19.00 -16.44 -25.11
C THR A 93 17.84 -17.32 -24.66
N GLN A 94 17.07 -17.85 -25.61
CA GLN A 94 16.15 -18.97 -25.34
C GLN A 94 16.94 -20.27 -25.32
N GLY A 95 16.98 -20.94 -24.17
CA GLY A 95 17.40 -22.34 -24.09
C GLY A 95 18.91 -22.57 -24.02
N THR A 96 19.24 -23.69 -23.38
CA THR A 96 20.58 -24.22 -23.13
C THR A 96 21.43 -24.25 -24.40
N MET A 97 22.62 -23.66 -24.32
CA MET A 97 23.68 -23.88 -25.31
C MET A 97 24.03 -25.36 -25.30
N ASP A 98 23.63 -26.09 -26.34
CA ASP A 98 24.13 -27.44 -26.58
C ASP A 98 25.62 -27.33 -26.89
N GLY A 99 26.47 -27.54 -25.87
CA GLY A 99 27.92 -27.50 -26.00
C GLY A 99 28.49 -28.55 -26.97
N ILE A 100 27.65 -29.48 -27.43
CA ILE A 100 27.96 -30.48 -28.46
C ILE A 100 28.06 -29.82 -29.84
N THR A 101 27.26 -28.79 -30.14
CA THR A 101 27.31 -28.10 -31.44
C THR A 101 28.53 -27.19 -31.57
N PHE A 102 29.01 -26.61 -30.47
CA PHE A 102 30.17 -25.70 -30.48
C PHE A 102 31.51 -26.40 -30.69
N ARG A 103 31.62 -27.70 -30.38
CA ARG A 103 32.87 -28.47 -30.50
C ARG A 103 33.15 -29.04 -31.90
N SER A 104 32.23 -28.82 -32.84
CA SER A 104 32.27 -29.41 -34.18
C SER A 104 32.60 -28.40 -35.29
N SER A 105 33.01 -27.18 -34.93
CA SER A 105 33.37 -26.09 -35.87
C SER A 105 34.86 -25.83 -35.89
#